data_AF-A0A9R1XPG0-F1
#
_entry.id   AF-A0A9R1XPG0-F1
#
_cell.length_a   1.000
_cell.length_b   1.000
_cell.length_c   1.000
_cell.angle_alpha   90.00
_cell.angle_beta   90.00
_cell.angle_gamma   90.00
#
_symmetry.space_group_name_H-M   'P 1'
#
loop_
_entity.id
_entity.type
_entity.pdbx_description
1 polymer ?
#
loop_
_entity_poly.entity_id
_entity_poly.type
_entity_poly.pdbx_seq_one_letter_code
_entity_poly.pdbx_strand_id
1 'polypeptide(L)'
;MFMVLDMKDKYEKYWGDYDTISDYVFFATLLDPQCKSKFMKVVFTQMLKAKNKDKKMSADEIESKARAKVINIECKLDKFFKTYLERSNMTSSSQQETPEEVVNFDDENEFFRSYMTSGSFPLTSSESQLQRYLNEDPIGFDKGYDILTWWKNNAVRFPIVARMARDILGMQISTVASESTFSNGR
;
A
#
# COMPACT_ATOMS: atom_id res chain seq x y z
N MET A 1 21.63 27.29 -4.71
CA MET A 1 22.37 26.01 -4.60
C MET A 1 22.39 25.49 -3.16
N PHE A 2 22.71 26.30 -2.14
CA PHE A 2 22.71 25.89 -0.72
C PHE A 2 21.36 25.36 -0.19
N MET A 3 20.24 25.96 -0.60
CA MET A 3 18.91 25.55 -0.13
C MET A 3 18.48 24.16 -0.62
N VAL A 4 18.93 23.74 -1.81
CA VAL A 4 18.62 22.41 -2.37
C VAL A 4 19.39 21.31 -1.63
N LEU A 5 20.61 21.61 -1.19
CA LEU A 5 21.43 20.66 -0.42
C LEU A 5 20.87 20.47 1.00
N ASP A 6 20.53 21.55 1.70
CA ASP A 6 19.93 21.46 3.05
C ASP A 6 18.57 20.74 3.04
N MET A 7 17.75 20.96 2.00
CA MET A 7 16.49 20.22 1.82
C MET A 7 16.72 18.75 1.52
N LYS A 8 17.77 18.43 0.74
CA LYS A 8 18.15 17.05 0.43
C LYS A 8 18.65 16.33 1.68
N ASP A 9 19.49 16.96 2.49
CA ASP A 9 20.03 16.36 3.71
C ASP A 9 18.93 16.09 4.74
N LYS A 10 17.96 17.01 4.87
CA LYS A 10 16.75 16.79 5.68
C LYS A 10 15.94 15.61 5.13
N TYR A 11 15.67 15.58 3.83
CA TYR A 11 14.94 14.49 3.19
C TYR A 11 15.60 13.12 3.43
N GLU A 12 16.91 13.01 3.19
CA GLU A 12 17.67 11.77 3.39
C GLU A 12 17.70 11.34 4.87
N LYS A 13 17.76 12.31 5.80
CA LYS A 13 17.67 12.04 7.24
C LYS A 13 16.30 11.48 7.66
N TYR A 14 15.20 12.01 7.09
CA TYR A 14 13.84 11.62 7.47
C TYR A 14 13.41 10.29 6.85
N TRP A 15 13.66 10.10 5.56
CA TRP A 15 13.20 8.92 4.82
C TRP A 15 14.21 7.77 4.82
N GLY A 16 15.47 8.08 5.14
CA GLY A 16 16.56 7.13 5.09
C GLY A 16 16.88 6.66 3.67
N ASP A 17 17.56 5.54 3.59
CA ASP A 17 17.78 4.82 2.34
C ASP A 17 16.49 4.09 1.89
N TYR A 18 16.37 3.76 0.60
CA TYR A 18 15.31 2.89 0.10
C TYR A 18 15.34 1.49 0.73
N ASP A 19 16.48 1.10 1.33
CA ASP A 19 16.60 -0.12 2.13
C ASP A 19 16.09 0.02 3.57
N THR A 20 15.95 1.25 4.08
CA THR A 20 15.47 1.55 5.43
C THR A 20 14.07 2.17 5.47
N ILE A 21 13.55 2.65 4.34
CA ILE A 21 12.20 3.20 4.27
C ILE A 21 11.16 2.12 4.61
N SER A 22 10.09 2.55 5.28
CA SER A 22 9.02 1.67 5.74
C SER A 22 8.35 0.92 4.58
N ASP A 23 8.12 -0.39 4.78
CA ASP A 23 7.44 -1.24 3.79
C ASP A 23 6.05 -0.69 3.41
N TYR A 24 5.39 0.04 4.31
CA TYR A 24 4.07 0.65 4.09
C TYR A 24 4.06 1.68 2.97
N VAL A 25 5.17 2.39 2.72
CA VAL A 25 5.30 3.32 1.58
C VAL A 25 5.19 2.54 0.27
N PHE A 26 5.81 1.36 0.24
CA PHE A 26 5.75 0.48 -0.92
C PHE A 26 4.40 -0.21 -1.03
N PHE A 27 3.77 -0.59 0.08
CA PHE A 27 2.41 -1.13 0.05
C PHE A 27 1.42 -0.10 -0.51
N ALA A 28 1.49 1.15 -0.05
CA ALA A 28 0.69 2.25 -0.59
C ALA A 28 0.92 2.41 -2.09
N THR A 29 2.17 2.31 -2.54
CA THR A 29 2.52 2.37 -3.97
C THR A 29 1.89 1.20 -4.75
N LEU A 30 1.94 -0.03 -4.26
CA LEU A 30 1.32 -1.18 -4.95
C LEU A 30 -0.21 -1.12 -4.93
N LEU A 31 -0.78 -0.57 -3.87
CA LEU A 31 -2.22 -0.36 -3.72
C LEU A 31 -2.72 0.89 -4.43
N ASP A 32 -1.85 1.65 -5.09
CA ASP A 32 -2.27 2.67 -6.03
C ASP A 32 -2.60 2.03 -7.39
N PRO A 33 -3.84 2.11 -7.87
CA PRO A 33 -4.23 1.60 -9.18
C PRO A 33 -3.41 2.17 -10.35
N GLN A 34 -2.79 3.35 -10.18
CA GLN A 34 -1.89 3.96 -11.17
C GLN A 34 -0.46 3.40 -11.09
N CYS A 35 -0.10 2.80 -9.96
CA CYS A 35 1.26 2.33 -9.68
C CYS A 35 1.25 0.82 -9.42
N LYS A 36 1.82 0.03 -10.35
CA LYS A 36 1.94 -1.43 -10.20
C LYS A 36 3.39 -1.86 -10.02
N SER A 37 3.62 -3.16 -9.90
CA SER A 37 4.94 -3.78 -9.76
C SER A 37 5.94 -3.32 -10.82
N LYS A 38 5.48 -3.12 -12.06
CA LYS A 38 6.28 -2.58 -13.17
C LYS A 38 6.81 -1.18 -12.85
N PHE A 39 5.95 -0.29 -12.33
CA PHE A 39 6.35 1.05 -11.92
C PHE A 39 7.38 1.00 -10.79
N MET A 40 7.12 0.19 -9.76
CA MET A 40 8.02 0.04 -8.63
C MET A 40 9.41 -0.50 -9.04
N LYS A 41 9.46 -1.46 -9.96
CA LYS A 41 10.72 -1.96 -10.55
C LYS A 41 11.50 -0.83 -11.22
N VAL A 42 10.83 0.03 -11.99
CA VAL A 42 11.47 1.20 -12.63
C VAL A 42 12.03 2.14 -11.57
N VAL A 43 11.26 2.45 -10.53
CA VAL A 43 11.70 3.33 -9.43
C VAL A 43 12.94 2.77 -8.73
N PHE A 44 12.93 1.51 -8.30
CA PHE A 44 14.11 0.90 -7.66
C PHE A 44 15.32 0.84 -8.59
N THR A 45 15.10 0.56 -9.87
CA THR A 45 16.18 0.56 -10.87
C THR A 45 16.83 1.95 -10.95
N GLN A 46 16.05 3.02 -10.96
CA GLN A 46 16.58 4.39 -10.99
C GLN A 46 17.28 4.78 -9.68
N MET A 47 16.73 4.40 -8.52
CA MET A 47 17.38 4.62 -7.22
C MET A 47 18.75 3.94 -7.15
N LEU A 48 18.83 2.68 -7.58
CA LEU A 48 20.08 1.93 -7.62
C LEU A 48 21.09 2.53 -8.60
N LYS A 49 20.65 2.96 -9.80
CA LYS A 49 21.51 3.66 -10.78
C LYS A 49 22.07 4.96 -10.22
N ALA A 50 21.24 5.75 -9.54
CA ALA A 50 21.65 7.02 -8.96
C ALA A 50 22.72 6.85 -7.86
N LYS A 51 22.63 5.76 -7.09
CA LYS A 51 23.60 5.39 -6.05
C LYS A 51 24.89 4.78 -6.59
N ASN A 52 24.84 4.17 -7.77
CA ASN A 52 25.95 3.46 -8.36
C ASN A 52 26.89 4.36 -9.19
N LYS A 53 26.89 5.68 -8.96
CA LYS A 53 27.74 6.63 -9.71
C LYS A 53 29.24 6.40 -9.48
N ASP A 54 29.61 5.81 -8.34
CA ASP A 54 31.01 5.60 -7.95
C ASP A 54 31.40 4.10 -7.79
N LYS A 55 30.52 3.15 -8.17
CA LYS A 55 30.76 1.69 -8.00
C LYS A 55 30.36 0.81 -9.20
N LYS A 56 31.04 -0.32 -9.25
CA LYS A 56 31.26 -1.31 -10.33
C LYS A 56 30.07 -2.25 -10.64
N MET A 57 28.85 -1.93 -10.22
CA MET A 57 27.73 -2.87 -10.36
C MET A 57 27.17 -2.85 -11.79
N SER A 58 27.02 -4.01 -12.41
CA SER A 58 26.54 -4.14 -13.78
C SER A 58 25.06 -3.80 -13.92
N ALA A 59 24.60 -3.56 -15.15
CA ALA A 59 23.18 -3.33 -15.41
C ALA A 59 22.31 -4.52 -14.97
N ASP A 60 22.79 -5.74 -15.15
CA ASP A 60 22.08 -6.98 -14.78
C ASP A 60 21.98 -7.16 -13.26
N GLU A 61 23.03 -6.78 -12.53
CA GLU A 61 23.02 -6.81 -11.07
C GLU A 61 22.03 -5.78 -10.50
N ILE A 62 21.96 -4.58 -11.08
CA ILE A 62 20.98 -3.55 -10.72
C ILE A 62 19.56 -4.09 -10.95
N GLU A 63 19.31 -4.65 -12.13
CA GLU A 63 17.98 -5.12 -12.49
C GLU A 63 17.56 -6.32 -11.61
N SER A 64 18.49 -7.21 -11.28
CA SER A 64 18.26 -8.35 -10.40
C SER A 64 17.96 -7.91 -8.97
N LYS A 65 18.69 -6.92 -8.43
CA LYS A 65 18.39 -6.35 -7.11
C LYS A 65 17.04 -5.64 -7.07
N ALA A 66 16.73 -4.84 -8.10
CA ALA A 66 15.42 -4.18 -8.21
C ALA A 66 14.28 -5.19 -8.24
N ARG A 67 14.41 -6.26 -9.05
CA ARG A 67 13.44 -7.36 -9.09
C ARG A 67 13.28 -8.04 -7.73
N ALA A 68 14.39 -8.40 -7.07
CA ALA A 68 14.35 -9.05 -5.77
C ALA A 68 13.65 -8.19 -4.70
N LYS A 69 13.86 -6.86 -4.73
CA LYS A 69 13.18 -5.93 -3.81
C LYS A 69 11.67 -5.89 -4.04
N VAL A 70 11.23 -5.82 -5.30
CA VAL A 70 9.79 -5.85 -5.64
C VAL A 70 9.15 -7.15 -5.16
N ILE A 71 9.77 -8.30 -5.46
CA ILE A 71 9.27 -9.61 -5.03
C ILE A 71 9.16 -9.69 -3.50
N ASN A 72 10.17 -9.18 -2.78
CA ASN A 72 10.15 -9.16 -1.32
C ASN A 72 8.96 -8.35 -0.78
N ILE A 73 8.71 -7.17 -1.35
CA ILE A 73 7.59 -6.30 -0.96
C ILE A 73 6.25 -6.96 -1.27
N GLU A 74 6.08 -7.52 -2.47
CA GLU A 74 4.86 -8.25 -2.83
C GLU A 74 4.61 -9.45 -1.90
N CYS A 75 5.66 -10.20 -1.55
CA CYS A 75 5.56 -11.30 -0.58
C CYS A 75 5.10 -10.81 0.80
N LYS A 76 5.59 -9.65 1.25
CA LYS A 76 5.16 -9.06 2.53
C LYS A 76 3.71 -8.55 2.45
N LEU A 77 3.31 -7.94 1.34
CA LEU A 77 1.94 -7.48 1.10
C LEU A 77 0.96 -8.66 1.06
N ASP A 78 1.34 -9.78 0.46
CA ASP A 78 0.54 -11.01 0.45
C ASP A 78 0.35 -11.61 1.86
N LYS A 79 1.40 -11.61 2.68
CA LYS A 79 1.28 -11.98 4.10
C LYS A 79 0.31 -11.07 4.84
N PHE A 80 0.41 -9.76 4.61
CA PHE A 80 -0.49 -8.79 5.22
C PHE A 80 -1.94 -9.00 4.77
N PHE A 81 -2.16 -9.24 3.47
CA PHE A 81 -3.48 -9.57 2.91
C PHE A 81 -4.09 -10.83 3.55
N LYS A 82 -3.28 -11.88 3.79
CA LYS A 82 -3.74 -13.10 4.48
C LYS A 82 -4.23 -12.81 5.90
N THR A 83 -3.56 -11.91 6.63
CA THR A 83 -4.04 -11.47 7.96
C THR A 83 -5.41 -10.79 7.89
N TYR A 84 -5.66 -9.98 6.86
CA TYR A 84 -6.99 -9.37 6.65
C TYR A 84 -8.06 -10.41 6.30
N LEU A 85 -7.69 -11.41 5.49
CA LEU A 85 -8.57 -12.52 5.12
C LEU A 85 -8.96 -13.33 6.36
N GLU A 86 -8.00 -13.70 7.21
CA GLU A 86 -8.25 -14.43 8.46
C GLU A 86 -9.16 -13.63 9.42
N ARG A 87 -8.89 -12.34 9.61
CA ARG A 87 -9.71 -11.46 10.46
C ARG A 87 -11.15 -11.36 9.95
N SER A 88 -11.33 -11.27 8.63
CA SER A 88 -12.67 -11.20 8.03
C SER A 88 -13.49 -12.46 8.26
N ASN A 89 -12.86 -13.63 8.24
CA ASN A 89 -13.52 -14.91 8.52
C ASN A 89 -13.92 -15.04 9.99
N MET A 90 -13.06 -14.61 10.92
CA MET A 90 -13.34 -14.65 12.37
C MET A 90 -14.49 -13.74 12.81
N THR A 91 -14.69 -12.61 12.14
CA THR A 91 -15.78 -11.65 12.46
C THR A 91 -17.18 -12.22 12.17
N SER A 92 -17.26 -13.35 11.46
CA SER A 92 -18.50 -14.08 11.21
C SER A 92 -18.95 -14.95 12.39
N SER A 93 -18.10 -15.17 13.40
CA SER A 93 -18.31 -16.16 14.47
C SER A 93 -18.50 -15.59 15.89
N SER A 94 -18.53 -14.28 16.09
CA SER A 94 -18.73 -13.71 17.44
C SER A 94 -19.66 -12.52 17.42
N GLN A 95 -20.87 -12.74 17.92
CA GLN A 95 -21.71 -11.69 18.50
C GLN A 95 -21.17 -11.40 19.90
N GLN A 96 -20.60 -10.22 20.11
CA GLN A 96 -20.64 -9.50 21.39
C GLN A 96 -20.16 -8.06 21.16
N GLU A 97 -21.10 -7.13 21.34
CA GLU A 97 -20.91 -5.68 21.21
C GLU A 97 -20.07 -5.15 22.39
N THR A 98 -19.11 -4.27 22.09
CA THR A 98 -18.57 -3.31 23.05
C THR A 98 -18.61 -1.92 22.41
N PRO A 99 -19.09 -0.89 23.11
CA PRO A 99 -19.19 0.45 22.56
C PRO A 99 -17.86 1.20 22.75
N GLU A 100 -17.04 1.24 21.71
CA GLU A 100 -16.08 2.32 21.53
C GLU A 100 -16.54 3.17 20.34
N GLU A 101 -16.53 4.49 20.51
CA GLU A 101 -16.92 5.48 19.51
C GLU A 101 -16.02 5.38 18.27
N VAL A 102 -16.34 4.44 17.39
CA VAL A 102 -15.80 4.33 16.05
C VAL A 102 -16.84 4.92 15.11
N VAL A 103 -16.39 5.84 14.26
CA VAL A 103 -17.22 6.50 13.24
C VAL A 103 -17.95 5.44 12.42
N ASN A 104 -19.25 5.24 12.71
CA ASN A 104 -20.06 4.17 12.11
C ASN A 104 -20.26 4.42 10.61
N PHE A 105 -19.63 3.56 9.80
CA PHE A 105 -19.89 3.36 8.37
C PHE A 105 -20.60 2.00 8.18
N ASP A 106 -21.66 1.75 8.98
CA ASP A 106 -22.26 0.43 9.16
C ASP A 106 -22.88 -0.19 7.89
N ASP A 107 -23.29 0.61 6.92
CA ASP A 107 -24.03 0.15 5.73
C ASP A 107 -23.16 -0.66 4.75
N GLU A 108 -21.86 -0.32 4.61
CA GLU A 108 -20.94 -1.07 3.73
C GLU A 108 -20.47 -2.39 4.39
N ASN A 109 -20.58 -2.52 5.71
CA ASN A 109 -20.11 -3.69 6.45
C ASN A 109 -21.08 -4.87 6.32
N GLU A 110 -22.40 -4.63 6.25
CA GLU A 110 -23.39 -5.69 6.09
C GLU A 110 -23.33 -6.32 4.70
N PHE A 111 -23.30 -5.50 3.64
CA PHE A 111 -23.11 -5.99 2.26
C PHE A 111 -21.82 -6.80 2.13
N PHE A 112 -20.73 -6.29 2.68
CA PHE A 112 -19.45 -6.98 2.70
C PHE A 112 -19.53 -8.33 3.41
N ARG A 113 -20.16 -8.39 4.59
CA ARG A 113 -20.34 -9.63 5.35
C ARG A 113 -21.17 -10.64 4.56
N SER A 114 -22.30 -10.21 4.00
CA SER A 114 -23.14 -11.03 3.12
C SER A 114 -22.37 -11.57 1.92
N TYR A 115 -21.56 -10.74 1.25
CA TYR A 115 -20.72 -11.16 0.13
C TYR A 115 -19.66 -12.21 0.50
N MET A 116 -19.04 -12.09 1.68
CA MET A 116 -18.08 -13.09 2.17
C MET A 116 -18.77 -14.40 2.58
N THR A 117 -19.91 -14.31 3.29
CA THR A 117 -20.67 -15.48 3.76
C THR A 117 -21.37 -16.24 2.64
N SER A 118 -21.75 -15.56 1.56
CA SER A 118 -22.38 -16.18 0.38
C SER A 118 -21.41 -17.04 -0.46
N GLY A 119 -20.12 -17.12 -0.09
CA GLY A 119 -19.16 -17.94 -0.82
C GLY A 119 -18.93 -17.48 -2.26
N SER A 120 -19.26 -16.22 -2.59
CA SER A 120 -19.17 -15.67 -3.94
C SER A 120 -17.74 -15.44 -4.43
N PHE A 121 -16.72 -15.91 -3.70
CA PHE A 121 -15.41 -16.14 -4.30
C PHE A 121 -15.52 -17.38 -5.18
N PRO A 122 -15.17 -17.32 -6.46
CA PRO A 122 -14.91 -18.53 -7.20
C PRO A 122 -13.78 -19.25 -6.44
N LEU A 123 -14.10 -20.32 -5.71
CA LEU A 123 -13.12 -21.27 -5.17
C LEU A 123 -12.34 -22.00 -6.28
N THR A 124 -12.47 -21.53 -7.52
CA THR A 124 -12.00 -22.14 -8.77
C THR A 124 -10.81 -21.41 -9.39
N SER A 125 -10.43 -20.19 -8.95
CA SER A 125 -9.15 -19.59 -9.34
C SER A 125 -8.11 -19.83 -8.25
N SER A 126 -6.99 -20.46 -8.59
CA SER A 126 -5.83 -20.61 -7.69
C SER A 126 -5.22 -19.27 -7.26
N GLU A 127 -5.61 -18.19 -7.93
CA GLU A 127 -5.11 -16.83 -7.76
C GLU A 127 -5.86 -16.09 -6.64
N SER A 128 -5.11 -15.48 -5.72
CA SER A 128 -5.70 -14.66 -4.66
C SER A 128 -6.27 -13.36 -5.23
N GLN A 129 -7.24 -12.76 -4.53
CA GLN A 129 -7.80 -11.47 -4.92
C GLN A 129 -6.72 -10.38 -5.08
N LEU A 130 -5.70 -10.39 -4.21
CA LEU A 130 -4.56 -9.47 -4.31
C LEU A 130 -3.77 -9.69 -5.60
N GLN A 131 -3.47 -10.94 -5.95
CA GLN A 131 -2.76 -11.27 -7.19
C GLN A 131 -3.55 -10.81 -8.43
N ARG A 132 -4.87 -11.06 -8.44
CA ARG A 132 -5.76 -10.56 -9.49
C ARG A 132 -5.65 -9.04 -9.64
N TYR A 133 -5.67 -8.29 -8.54
CA TYR A 133 -5.52 -6.84 -8.56
C TYR A 133 -4.12 -6.39 -9.05
N LEU A 134 -3.04 -7.04 -8.60
CA LEU A 134 -1.67 -6.69 -9.01
C LEU A 134 -1.42 -6.98 -10.49
N ASN A 135 -2.13 -7.96 -11.06
CA ASN A 135 -2.06 -8.34 -12.47
C ASN A 135 -2.93 -7.47 -13.39
N GLU A 136 -3.82 -6.63 -12.86
CA GLU A 136 -4.54 -5.65 -13.67
C GLU A 136 -3.60 -4.55 -14.17
N ASP A 137 -3.86 -4.10 -15.39
CA ASP A 137 -3.10 -2.98 -15.97
C ASP A 137 -3.29 -1.71 -15.14
N PRO A 138 -2.25 -0.87 -14.99
CA PRO A 138 -2.37 0.40 -14.32
C PRO A 138 -3.39 1.29 -15.01
N ILE A 139 -4.21 2.00 -14.24
CA ILE A 139 -5.10 3.01 -14.80
C ILE A 139 -4.29 4.24 -15.22
N GLY A 140 -4.84 5.04 -16.14
CA GLY A 140 -4.20 6.27 -16.61
C GLY A 140 -4.06 7.35 -15.51
N PHE A 141 -3.10 8.25 -15.69
CA PHE A 141 -2.92 9.44 -14.86
C PHE A 141 -3.88 10.55 -15.33
N ASP A 142 -5.01 10.70 -14.65
CA ASP A 142 -5.99 11.77 -14.91
C ASP A 142 -5.97 12.85 -13.83
N LYS A 143 -6.28 14.10 -14.21
CA LYS A 143 -6.38 15.24 -13.29
C LYS A 143 -7.71 15.16 -12.54
N GLY A 144 -7.66 15.03 -11.22
CA GLY A 144 -8.84 14.86 -10.37
C GLY A 144 -9.07 13.43 -9.92
N TYR A 145 -8.11 12.53 -10.16
CA TYR A 145 -8.12 11.19 -9.63
C TYR A 145 -8.02 11.17 -8.10
N ASP A 146 -9.01 10.57 -7.45
CA ASP A 146 -9.00 10.26 -6.03
C ASP A 146 -8.88 8.74 -5.83
N ILE A 147 -7.73 8.33 -5.33
CA ILE A 147 -7.38 6.94 -5.04
C ILE A 147 -8.34 6.27 -4.06
N LEU A 148 -8.83 6.98 -3.04
CA LEU A 148 -9.73 6.42 -2.03
C LEU A 148 -11.13 6.22 -2.63
N THR A 149 -11.59 7.18 -3.43
CA THR A 149 -12.85 7.06 -4.18
C THR A 149 -12.78 5.91 -5.19
N TRP A 150 -11.63 5.69 -5.86
CA TRP A 150 -11.45 4.53 -6.74
C TRP A 150 -11.60 3.22 -5.98
N TRP A 151 -10.97 3.09 -4.81
CA TRP A 151 -11.08 1.89 -3.98
C TRP A 151 -12.49 1.66 -3.47
N LYS A 152 -13.21 2.73 -3.09
CA LYS A 152 -14.63 2.66 -2.73
C LYS A 152 -15.47 2.08 -3.87
N ASN A 153 -15.29 2.59 -5.08
CA ASN A 153 -16.04 2.13 -6.26
C ASN A 153 -15.68 0.70 -6.70
N ASN A 154 -14.48 0.22 -6.37
CA ASN A 154 -13.99 -1.12 -6.71
C ASN A 154 -14.07 -2.12 -5.54
N ALA A 155 -14.64 -1.71 -4.39
CA ALA A 155 -14.75 -2.55 -3.20
C ALA A 155 -15.56 -3.83 -3.43
N VAL A 156 -16.49 -3.84 -4.39
CA VAL A 156 -17.24 -5.06 -4.77
C VAL A 156 -16.35 -6.06 -5.52
N ARG A 157 -15.42 -5.58 -6.36
CA ARG A 157 -14.48 -6.43 -7.12
C ARG A 157 -13.33 -6.93 -6.24
N PHE A 158 -12.90 -6.09 -5.30
CA PHE A 158 -11.73 -6.35 -4.46
C PHE A 158 -11.98 -6.08 -2.98
N PRO A 159 -12.97 -6.73 -2.32
CA PRO A 159 -13.35 -6.40 -0.95
C PRO A 159 -12.20 -6.34 0.07
N ILE A 160 -11.36 -7.37 0.15
CA ILE A 160 -10.28 -7.44 1.15
C ILE A 160 -9.16 -6.46 0.79
N VAL A 161 -8.80 -6.34 -0.48
CA VAL A 161 -7.78 -5.38 -0.93
C VAL A 161 -8.26 -3.94 -0.73
N ALA A 162 -9.52 -3.61 -0.99
CA ALA A 162 -10.08 -2.27 -0.79
C ALA A 162 -10.04 -1.85 0.68
N ARG A 163 -10.35 -2.78 1.60
CA ARG A 163 -10.19 -2.54 3.05
C ARG A 163 -8.73 -2.26 3.41
N MET A 164 -7.83 -3.10 2.93
CA MET A 164 -6.39 -2.94 3.16
C MET A 164 -5.86 -1.62 2.57
N ALA A 165 -6.31 -1.24 1.39
CA ALA A 165 -5.95 0.00 0.72
C ALA A 165 -6.46 1.23 1.48
N ARG A 166 -7.71 1.23 1.95
CA ARG A 166 -8.22 2.29 2.82
C ARG A 166 -7.36 2.47 4.07
N ASP A 167 -7.05 1.37 4.74
CA ASP A 167 -6.32 1.40 6.00
C ASP A 167 -4.86 1.86 5.79
N ILE A 168 -4.19 1.43 4.71
CA ILE A 168 -2.80 1.82 4.41
C ILE A 168 -2.70 3.23 3.80
N LEU A 169 -3.53 3.54 2.80
CA LEU A 169 -3.49 4.84 2.11
C LEU A 169 -4.01 5.98 2.99
N GLY A 170 -4.88 5.66 3.97
CA GLY A 170 -5.33 6.60 4.99
C GLY A 170 -4.31 6.86 6.10
N MET A 171 -3.23 6.06 6.21
CA MET A 171 -2.17 6.32 7.19
C MET A 171 -1.41 7.60 6.84
N GLN A 172 -1.33 8.51 7.81
CA GLN A 172 -0.36 9.60 7.73
C GLN A 172 1.04 9.01 7.85
N ILE A 173 1.82 9.09 6.76
CA ILE A 173 3.20 8.57 6.73
C ILE A 173 4.16 9.50 7.50
N SER A 174 3.73 10.73 7.83
CA SER A 174 4.54 11.73 8.53
C SER A 174 3.95 12.08 9.90
N THR A 175 4.81 12.06 10.93
CA THR A 175 4.51 12.57 12.28
C THR A 175 4.59 14.10 12.37
N VAL A 176 5.00 14.81 11.32
CA VAL A 176 5.19 16.28 11.37
C VAL A 176 3.86 17.02 11.66
N ALA A 177 2.72 16.40 11.32
CA ALA A 177 1.40 16.92 11.68
C ALA A 177 1.14 16.92 13.21
N SER A 178 1.77 16.03 13.99
CA SER A 178 1.64 16.06 15.45
C SER A 178 2.51 17.15 16.07
N GLU A 179 3.74 17.37 15.60
CA GLU A 179 4.60 18.42 16.19
C GLU A 179 4.04 19.84 15.99
N SER A 180 3.40 20.15 14.85
CA SER A 180 2.76 21.47 14.63
C SER A 180 1.48 21.67 15.46
N THR A 181 0.71 20.61 15.70
CA THR A 181 -0.50 20.70 16.55
C THR A 181 -0.13 20.79 18.04
N PHE A 182 0.95 20.15 18.49
CA PHE A 182 1.45 20.26 19.86
C PHE A 182 2.30 21.52 20.14
N SER A 183 2.90 22.13 19.11
CA SER A 183 3.68 23.38 19.29
C SER A 183 2.82 24.65 19.27
N ASN A 184 1.64 24.61 18.63
CA ASN A 184 0.69 25.73 18.64
C ASN A 184 -0.23 25.76 19.89
N GLY A 185 -0.05 24.81 20.81
CA GLY A 185 -0.75 24.78 22.10
C GLY A 185 0.06 25.39 23.26
N ARG A 186 1.10 26.18 22.97
CA ARG A 186 1.91 26.91 23.97
C ARG A 186 1.57 28.39 24.00
#